data_AF-A0A3E0E399-F1
#
_entry.id   AF-A0A3E0E399-F1
#
_cell.length_a   1.000
_cell.length_b   1.000
_cell.length_c   1.000
_cell.angle_alpha   90.00
_cell.angle_beta   90.00
_cell.angle_gamma   90.00
#
_symmetry.space_group_name_H-M   'P 1'
#
loop_
_entity.id
_entity.type
_entity.pdbx_description
1 polymer ?
#
loop_
_entity_poly.entity_id
_entity_poly.type
_entity_poly.pdbx_seq_one_letter_code
_entity_poly.pdbx_strand_id
1 'polypeptide(L)'
;MWKFLIIVLGVGWLLGQLIRYFLRSKLAKFARHVNEVAKEEQRAHRHASTPKDEIIVDYIPKKQQEKTHKDIKGGEYVDYEDVKE
;
A
#
# COMPACT_ATOMS: atom_id res chain seq x y z
N MET A 1 24.17 -38.64 29.04
CA MET A 1 23.43 -38.43 27.77
C MET A 1 21.99 -37.97 27.99
N TRP A 2 21.11 -38.73 28.66
CA TRP A 2 19.70 -38.34 28.86
C TRP A 2 19.48 -37.00 29.60
N LYS A 3 20.36 -36.67 30.55
CA LYS A 3 20.41 -35.39 31.27
C LYS A 3 20.52 -34.20 30.31
N PHE A 4 21.33 -34.32 29.25
CA PHE A 4 21.50 -33.28 28.24
C PHE A 4 20.27 -33.16 27.35
N LEU A 5 19.61 -34.27 27.00
CA LEU A 5 18.36 -34.24 26.23
C LEU A 5 17.28 -33.45 26.98
N ILE A 6 17.14 -33.65 28.30
CA ILE A 6 16.16 -32.91 29.12
C ILE A 6 16.49 -31.41 29.15
N ILE A 7 17.77 -31.05 29.32
CA ILE A 7 18.20 -29.66 29.34
C ILE A 7 17.93 -29.00 27.98
N VAL A 8 18.27 -29.66 26.88
CA VAL A 8 18.03 -29.16 25.53
C VAL A 8 16.54 -29.03 25.23
N LEU A 9 15.71 -29.98 25.67
CA LEU A 9 14.25 -29.90 25.50
C LEU A 9 13.67 -28.75 26.32
N GLY A 10 14.09 -28.60 27.57
CA GLY A 10 13.63 -27.52 28.45
C GLY A 10 14.04 -26.15 27.94
N VAL A 11 15.32 -25.98 27.60
CA VAL A 11 15.84 -24.72 27.04
C VAL A 11 15.25 -24.45 25.66
N GLY A 12 15.17 -25.44 24.78
CA GLY A 12 14.56 -25.30 23.45
C GLY A 12 13.08 -24.92 23.51
N TRP A 13 12.33 -25.49 24.45
CA TRP A 13 10.93 -25.11 24.69
C TRP A 13 10.81 -23.67 25.21
N LEU A 14 11.66 -23.29 26.17
CA LEU A 14 11.69 -21.94 26.73
C LEU A 14 12.09 -20.90 25.66
N LEU A 15 13.09 -21.22 24.85
CA LEU A 15 13.59 -20.36 23.78
C LEU A 15 12.55 -20.21 22.67
N GLY A 16 11.88 -21.30 22.28
CA GLY A 16 10.76 -21.26 21.34
C GLY A 16 9.61 -20.36 21.82
N GLN A 17 9.32 -20.40 23.13
CA GLN A 17 8.31 -19.54 23.73
C GLN A 17 8.72 -18.05 23.68
N LEU A 18 9.96 -17.73 24.06
CA LEU A 18 10.52 -16.37 23.97
C LEU A 18 10.50 -15.84 22.54
N ILE A 19 10.96 -16.65 21.59
CA ILE A 19 10.93 -16.39 20.15
C ILE A 19 9.50 -16.07 19.71
N ARG A 20 8.50 -16.87 20.08
CA ARG A 20 7.10 -16.65 19.71
C ARG A 20 6.55 -15.30 20.17
N TYR A 21 6.83 -14.89 21.41
CA TYR A 21 6.42 -13.58 21.92
C TYR A 21 7.19 -12.43 21.27
N PHE A 22 8.50 -12.60 21.08
CA PHE A 22 9.37 -11.59 20.50
C PHE A 22 9.02 -11.33 19.02
N LEU A 23 8.89 -12.38 18.21
CA LEU A 23 8.50 -12.31 16.81
C LEU A 23 7.12 -11.70 16.63
N ARG A 24 6.12 -12.03 17.48
CA ARG A 24 4.81 -11.35 17.41
C ARG A 24 4.91 -9.83 17.53
N SER A 25 5.77 -9.33 18.40
CA SER A 25 5.92 -7.89 18.64
C SER A 25 6.70 -7.16 17.53
N LYS A 26 7.74 -7.79 16.97
CA LYS A 26 8.63 -7.19 15.97
C LYS A 26 8.19 -7.45 14.53
N LEU A 27 7.72 -8.66 14.23
CA LEU A 27 7.15 -8.98 12.92
C LEU A 27 5.90 -8.16 12.63
N ALA A 28 5.10 -7.78 13.63
CA ALA A 28 3.94 -6.91 13.37
C ALA A 28 4.37 -5.56 12.78
N LYS A 29 5.50 -5.01 13.23
CA LYS A 29 6.06 -3.77 12.67
C LYS A 29 6.70 -4.01 11.31
N PHE A 30 7.42 -5.12 11.16
CA PHE A 30 8.08 -5.48 9.90
C PHE A 30 7.07 -5.82 8.80
N ALA A 31 6.06 -6.62 9.11
CA ALA A 31 4.98 -6.99 8.20
C ALA A 31 4.18 -5.76 7.74
N ARG A 32 3.97 -4.75 8.60
CA ARG A 32 3.35 -3.49 8.17
C ARG A 32 4.19 -2.78 7.11
N HIS A 33 5.50 -2.69 7.32
CA HIS A 33 6.41 -2.05 6.38
C HIS A 33 6.53 -2.83 5.06
N VAL A 34 6.68 -4.15 5.13
CA VAL A 34 6.73 -5.03 3.93
C VAL A 34 5.43 -4.95 3.14
N ASN A 35 4.27 -4.90 3.82
CA ASN A 35 2.98 -4.83 3.14
C ASN A 35 2.74 -3.45 2.50
N GLU A 36 3.31 -2.38 3.05
CA GLU A 36 3.27 -1.04 2.45
C GLU A 36 4.14 -0.99 1.18
N VAL A 37 5.38 -1.47 1.25
CA VAL A 37 6.29 -1.55 0.09
C VAL A 37 5.74 -2.47 -1.00
N ALA A 38 5.22 -3.65 -0.65
CA ALA A 38 4.61 -4.56 -1.63
C ALA A 38 3.36 -3.97 -2.30
N LYS A 39 2.61 -3.14 -1.58
CA LYS A 39 1.43 -2.45 -2.12
C LYS A 39 1.84 -1.30 -3.04
N GLU A 40 2.97 -0.63 -2.77
CA GLU A 40 3.56 0.35 -3.68
C GLU A 40 4.08 -0.30 -4.97
N GLU A 41 4.77 -1.43 -4.88
CA GLU A 41 5.21 -2.19 -6.07
C GLU A 41 4.02 -2.60 -6.93
N GLN A 42 2.95 -3.13 -6.33
CA GLN A 42 1.73 -3.49 -7.07
C GLN A 42 1.06 -2.29 -7.75
N ARG A 43 1.13 -1.09 -7.15
CA ARG A 43 0.62 0.15 -7.77
C ARG A 43 1.50 0.58 -8.95
N ALA A 44 2.81 0.52 -8.79
CA ALA A 44 3.76 0.83 -9.86
C ALA A 44 3.61 -0.10 -11.07
N HIS A 45 3.42 -1.41 -10.83
CA HIS A 45 3.19 -2.37 -11.90
C HIS A 45 1.88 -2.13 -12.65
N ARG A 46 0.81 -1.72 -11.98
CA ARG A 46 -0.46 -1.37 -12.64
C ARG A 46 -0.30 -0.14 -13.53
N HIS A 47 0.42 0.89 -13.08
CA HIS A 47 0.70 2.08 -13.89
C HIS A 47 1.56 1.80 -15.13
N ALA A 48 2.45 0.80 -15.09
CA ALA A 48 3.27 0.42 -16.23
C ALA A 48 2.47 -0.29 -17.35
N SER A 49 1.33 -0.90 -17.01
CA SER A 49 0.48 -1.64 -17.95
C SER A 49 -0.70 -0.83 -18.51
N THR A 50 -0.92 0.39 -18.04
CA THR A 50 -2.06 1.21 -18.47
C THR A 50 -1.74 1.95 -19.78
N PRO A 51 -2.64 1.96 -20.77
CA PRO A 51 -2.46 2.71 -22.02
C PRO A 51 -2.27 4.21 -21.75
N LYS A 52 -1.44 4.88 -22.57
CA LYS A 52 -1.03 6.30 -22.43
C LYS A 52 -2.17 7.32 -22.34
N ASP A 53 -3.41 6.91 -22.61
CA ASP A 53 -4.58 7.78 -22.74
C ASP A 53 -5.53 7.73 -21.53
N GLU A 54 -5.22 6.92 -20.51
CA GLU A 54 -6.08 6.75 -19.33
C GLU A 54 -5.51 7.49 -18.10
N ILE A 55 -6.22 8.52 -17.65
CA ILE A 55 -5.86 9.32 -16.47
C ILE A 55 -6.23 8.53 -15.21
N ILE A 56 -5.23 8.02 -14.49
CA ILE A 56 -5.45 7.31 -13.22
C ILE A 56 -5.51 8.32 -12.08
N VAL A 57 -6.67 8.45 -11.44
CA VAL A 57 -6.87 9.34 -10.29
C VAL A 57 -6.75 8.55 -8.98
N ASP A 58 -5.71 8.81 -8.20
CA ASP A 58 -5.41 8.07 -6.97
C ASP A 58 -6.37 8.34 -5.81
N TYR A 59 -7.02 9.51 -5.80
CA TYR A 59 -7.93 9.89 -4.72
C TYR A 59 -8.91 10.96 -5.16
N ILE A 60 -10.20 10.65 -5.06
CA ILE A 60 -11.27 11.64 -5.24
C ILE A 60 -11.92 11.88 -3.87
N PRO A 61 -11.80 13.08 -3.27
CA PRO A 61 -12.44 13.38 -2.00
C PRO A 61 -13.96 13.28 -2.14
N LYS A 62 -14.63 12.67 -1.15
CA LYS A 62 -16.09 12.39 -1.18
C LYS A 62 -16.95 13.62 -1.47
N LYS A 63 -16.52 14.81 -1.02
CA LYS A 63 -17.21 16.10 -1.27
C LYS A 63 -17.21 16.54 -2.75
N GLN A 64 -16.35 15.96 -3.57
CA GLN A 64 -16.15 16.33 -4.97
C GLN A 64 -16.83 15.34 -5.94
N GLN A 65 -17.01 14.08 -5.53
CA GLN A 65 -17.78 13.08 -6.30
C GLN A 65 -19.23 13.53 -6.56
N GLU A 66 -19.89 14.15 -5.58
CA GLU A 66 -21.25 14.69 -5.74
C GLU A 66 -21.35 15.84 -6.76
N LYS A 67 -20.25 16.57 -7.00
CA LYS A 67 -20.23 17.68 -7.97
C LYS A 67 -20.06 17.20 -9.40
N THR A 68 -19.27 16.14 -9.62
CA THR A 68 -19.04 15.58 -10.96
C THR A 68 -20.27 14.84 -11.51
N HIS A 69 -21.10 14.24 -10.65
CA HIS A 69 -22.36 13.61 -11.06
C HIS A 69 -23.47 14.60 -11.46
N LYS A 70 -23.31 15.90 -11.17
CA LYS A 70 -24.21 16.95 -11.64
C LYS A 70 -23.73 17.44 -13.00
N ASP A 71 -24.04 16.66 -14.02
CA ASP A 71 -24.37 17.12 -15.38
C ASP A 71 -23.57 18.37 -15.81
N ILE A 72 -22.27 18.21 -16.05
CA ILE A 72 -21.45 19.25 -16.70
C ILE A 72 -21.90 19.27 -18.17
N LYS A 73 -23.00 19.96 -18.43
CA LYS A 73 -23.40 20.37 -19.77
C LYS A 73 -22.34 21.34 -20.27
N GLY A 74 -21.50 20.85 -21.17
CA GLY A 74 -20.38 21.58 -21.74
C GLY A 74 -20.79 22.99 -22.13
N GLY A 75 -20.19 23.97 -21.46
CA GLY A 75 -20.17 25.34 -21.94
C GLY A 75 -19.22 25.41 -23.14
N GLU A 76 -19.56 26.25 -24.10
CA GLU A 76 -18.75 26.53 -25.28
C GLU A 76 -17.41 27.13 -24.80
N TYR A 77 -16.32 26.40 -24.99
CA TYR A 77 -14.99 26.90 -24.67
C TYR A 77 -14.63 27.96 -25.72
N VAL A 78 -14.33 29.17 -25.26
CA VAL A 78 -13.81 30.23 -26.12
C VAL A 78 -12.31 29.99 -26.25
N ASP A 79 -11.88 29.57 -27.42
CA ASP A 79 -10.47 29.49 -27.77
C ASP A 79 -9.93 30.92 -27.88
N TYR A 80 -9.17 31.35 -26.86
CA TYR A 80 -8.40 32.58 -26.95
C TYR A 80 -7.13 32.26 -27.75
N GLU A 81 -7.04 32.78 -28.97
CA GLU A 81 -5.75 32.86 -29.66
C GLU A 81 -4.89 33.92 -28.95
N ASP A 82 -3.75 33.49 -28.40
CA ASP A 82 -2.76 34.37 -27.79
C ASP A 82 -2.25 35.39 -28.81
N VAL A 83 -2.78 36.62 -28.78
CA VAL A 83 -2.23 37.73 -29.54
C VAL A 83 -0.94 38.16 -28.86
N LYS A 84 0.21 37.73 -29.41
CA LYS A 84 1.50 38.27 -29.02
C LYS A 84 1.70 39.64 -29.69
N GLU A 85 1.70 40.69 -28.88
CA GLU A 85 2.25 42.01 -29.25
C GLU A 85 3.78 41.95 -29.44
#